data_AF-K9ZKE5-F1
#
_entry.id   AF-K9ZKE5-F1
#
_cell.length_a   1.000
_cell.length_b   1.000
_cell.length_c   1.000
_cell.angle_alpha   90.00
_cell.angle_beta   90.00
_cell.angle_gamma   90.00
#
_symmetry.space_group_name_H-M   'P 1'
#
loop_
_entity.id
_entity.type
_entity.pdbx_description
1 polymer ?
#
loop_
_entity_poly.entity_id
_entity_poly.type
_entity_poly.pdbx_seq_one_letter_code
_entity_poly.pdbx_strand_id
1 'polypeptide(L)'
;MSQITSPEKANQWYADLLRLIESLSQMPKRCSLARENDYLSQEMRQIIYGKGRNAYRIIFTIIDGKEVSTVRILHIRHAAQQTIGEAPDESDAT
;
A
#
# COMPACT_ATOMS: atom_id res chain seq x y z
N MET A 1 -17.96 -19.67 -4.14
CA MET A 1 -16.84 -19.12 -3.33
C MET A 1 -17.35 -18.92 -1.92
N SER A 2 -17.14 -19.87 -1.02
CA SER A 2 -17.59 -19.73 0.38
C SER A 2 -16.75 -18.66 1.05
N GLN A 3 -17.39 -17.54 1.40
CA GLN A 3 -16.77 -16.47 2.17
C GLN A 3 -16.46 -17.05 3.56
N ILE A 4 -15.19 -17.28 3.87
CA ILE A 4 -14.77 -17.72 5.21
C ILE A 4 -14.90 -16.50 6.13
N THR A 5 -16.09 -16.29 6.69
CA THR A 5 -16.38 -15.22 7.64
C THR A 5 -16.14 -15.75 9.06
N SER A 6 -14.88 -15.81 9.50
CA SER A 6 -14.58 -15.88 10.93
C SER A 6 -14.27 -14.46 11.40
N PRO A 7 -15.13 -13.86 12.23
CA PRO A 7 -14.88 -12.55 12.83
C PRO A 7 -13.53 -12.48 13.53
N GLU A 8 -13.09 -13.57 14.16
CA GLU A 8 -11.80 -13.69 14.84
C GLU A 8 -10.64 -13.51 13.85
N LYS A 9 -10.69 -14.20 12.70
CA LYS A 9 -9.67 -14.06 11.65
C LYS A 9 -9.67 -12.67 11.04
N ALA A 10 -10.84 -12.05 10.86
CA ALA A 10 -10.94 -10.68 10.37
C ALA A 10 -10.34 -9.66 11.35
N ASN A 11 -10.64 -9.81 12.64
CA ASN A 11 -10.09 -8.98 13.70
C ASN A 11 -8.56 -9.14 13.80
N GLN A 12 -8.08 -10.38 13.73
CA GLN A 12 -6.64 -10.65 13.74
C GLN A 12 -5.95 -10.02 12.53
N TRP A 13 -6.51 -10.20 11.34
CA TRP A 13 -6.00 -9.60 10.11
C TRP A 13 -5.92 -8.07 10.21
N TYR A 14 -6.93 -7.43 10.80
CA TYR A 14 -6.97 -5.99 11.00
C TYR A 14 -5.94 -5.51 12.04
N ALA A 15 -5.81 -6.22 13.17
CA ALA A 15 -4.82 -5.91 14.19
C ALA A 15 -3.37 -6.05 13.68
N ASP A 16 -3.09 -7.09 12.89
CA ASP A 16 -1.80 -7.29 12.23
C ASP A 16 -1.49 -6.18 11.22
N LEU A 17 -2.50 -5.77 10.44
CA LEU A 17 -2.37 -4.65 9.50
C LEU A 17 -2.04 -3.34 10.23
N LEU A 18 -2.74 -3.02 11.32
CA LEU A 18 -2.49 -1.83 12.10
C LEU A 18 -1.07 -1.82 12.70
N ARG A 19 -0.60 -2.95 13.24
CA ARG A 19 0.78 -3.09 13.72
C ARG A 19 1.81 -2.85 12.62
N LEU A 20 1.54 -3.34 11.41
CA LEU A 20 2.42 -3.08 10.27
C LEU A 20 2.44 -1.59 9.90
N ILE A 21 1.28 -0.92 9.88
CA ILE A 21 1.19 0.52 9.60
C ILE A 21 1.90 1.34 10.68
N GLU A 22 1.72 0.99 11.95
CA GLU A 22 2.41 1.63 13.07
C GLU A 22 3.94 1.50 12.94
N SER A 23 4.43 0.36 12.44
CA SER A 23 5.85 0.13 12.20
C SER A 23 6.47 1.08 11.15
N LEU A 24 5.65 1.75 10.33
CA LEU A 24 6.12 2.76 9.38
C LEU A 24 6.56 4.05 10.07
N SER A 25 6.15 4.29 11.31
CA SER A 25 6.69 5.41 12.12
C SER A 25 8.21 5.30 12.31
N GLN A 26 8.75 4.08 12.23
CA GLN A 26 10.18 3.80 12.37
C GLN A 26 10.78 3.53 10.99
N MET A 27 11.59 4.46 10.48
CA MET A 27 12.32 4.33 9.21
C MET A 27 11.44 3.99 7.99
N PRO A 28 10.44 4.81 7.64
CA PRO A 28 9.55 4.55 6.49
C PRO A 28 10.29 4.46 5.15
N LYS A 29 11.49 5.05 5.05
CA LYS A 29 12.36 5.00 3.86
C LYS A 29 12.96 3.60 3.58
N ARG A 30 12.81 2.62 4.49
CA ARG A 30 13.22 1.22 4.23
C ARG A 30 12.31 0.51 3.24
N CYS A 31 11.08 0.98 3.10
CA CYS A 31 10.09 0.39 2.22
C CYS A 31 10.40 0.71 0.76
N SER A 32 10.20 -0.27 -0.12
CA SER A 32 10.40 -0.12 -1.56
C SER A 32 9.53 0.99 -2.14
N LEU A 33 9.98 1.61 -3.23
CA LEU A 33 9.15 2.49 -4.03
C LEU A 33 7.93 1.73 -4.56
N ALA A 34 6.81 2.44 -4.65
CA ALA A 34 5.59 1.94 -5.27
C ALA A 34 5.73 2.04 -6.80
N ARG A 35 4.96 1.25 -7.54
CA ARG A 35 4.89 1.35 -9.01
C ARG A 35 4.43 2.74 -9.46
N GLU A 36 3.54 3.33 -8.66
CA GLU A 36 3.01 4.67 -8.81
C GLU A 36 4.09 5.78 -8.75
N ASN A 37 5.28 5.46 -8.24
CA ASN A 37 6.39 6.42 -8.15
C ASN A 37 6.94 6.81 -9.53
N ASP A 38 6.78 5.97 -10.55
CA ASP A 38 7.38 6.21 -11.87
C ASP A 38 6.69 7.34 -12.65
N TYR A 39 5.44 7.65 -12.30
CA TYR A 39 4.61 8.63 -13.01
C TYR A 39 3.93 9.66 -12.10
N LEU A 40 4.15 9.61 -10.78
CA LEU A 40 3.72 10.65 -9.84
C LEU A 40 4.91 11.51 -9.40
N SER A 41 4.66 12.81 -9.21
CA SER A 41 5.69 13.78 -8.84
C SER A 41 6.16 13.67 -7.39
N GLN A 42 5.36 13.03 -6.54
CA GLN A 42 5.67 12.82 -5.12
C GLN A 42 6.27 11.43 -4.93
N GLU A 43 7.24 11.29 -4.00
CA GLU A 43 7.83 9.99 -3.69
C GLU A 43 6.76 9.04 -3.12
N MET A 44 6.46 7.99 -3.88
CA MET A 44 5.46 7.00 -3.51
C MET A 44 6.17 5.73 -3.05
N ARG A 45 5.85 5.29 -1.84
CA ARG A 45 6.38 4.05 -1.25
C ARG A 45 5.28 3.04 -1.01
N GLN A 46 5.68 1.79 -0.92
CA GLN A 46 4.77 0.71 -0.60
C GLN A 46 5.38 -0.28 0.39
N ILE A 47 4.50 -0.90 1.17
CA ILE A 47 4.79 -2.13 1.90
C ILE A 47 3.72 -3.16 1.55
N ILE A 48 4.13 -4.43 1.47
CA ILE A 48 3.23 -5.54 1.14
C ILE A 48 2.82 -6.25 2.43
N TYR A 49 1.52 -6.40 2.63
CA TYR A 49 0.93 -7.15 3.73
C TYR A 49 0.26 -8.43 3.19
N GLY A 50 0.39 -9.54 3.91
CA GLY A 50 -0.14 -10.83 3.47
C GLY A 50 0.78 -11.56 2.48
N LYS A 51 0.27 -12.63 1.87
CA LYS A 51 1.05 -13.55 1.03
C LYS A 51 0.23 -14.07 -0.14
N GLY A 52 0.89 -14.33 -1.27
CA GLY A 52 0.30 -14.95 -2.46
C GLY A 52 -0.93 -14.19 -2.95
N ARG A 53 -2.05 -14.92 -3.11
CA ARG A 53 -3.32 -14.38 -3.59
C ARG A 53 -4.06 -13.47 -2.60
N ASN A 54 -3.59 -13.34 -1.37
CA ASN A 54 -4.16 -12.46 -0.35
C ASN A 54 -3.15 -11.37 0.05
N ALA A 55 -2.33 -10.93 -0.90
CA ALA A 55 -1.39 -9.84 -0.70
C ALA A 55 -2.08 -8.50 -0.92
N TYR A 56 -1.74 -7.53 -0.08
CA TYR A 56 -2.24 -6.17 -0.12
C TYR A 56 -1.06 -5.21 -0.19
N ARG A 57 -1.14 -4.24 -1.09
CA ARG A 57 -0.19 -3.12 -1.22
C ARG A 57 -0.72 -1.97 -0.37
N ILE A 58 0.07 -1.54 0.59
CA ILE A 58 -0.19 -0.34 1.39
C ILE A 58 0.70 0.75 0.78
N ILE A 59 0.08 1.68 0.07
CA ILE A 59 0.74 2.77 -0.66
C ILE A 59 0.70 4.02 0.20
N PHE A 60 1.85 4.66 0.38
CA PHE A 60 1.99 5.81 1.25
C PHE A 60 3.06 6.77 0.73
N THR A 61 3.02 7.99 1.26
CA THR A 61 4.07 8.99 1.07
C THR A 61 4.62 9.45 2.41
N ILE A 62 5.85 9.92 2.40
CA ILE A 62 6.46 10.61 3.53
C ILE A 62 6.35 12.11 3.28
N ILE A 63 5.79 12.84 4.23
CA ILE A 63 5.72 14.31 4.20
C ILE A 63 6.69 14.80 5.26
N ASP A 64 7.82 15.34 4.81
CA ASP A 64 8.82 15.91 5.71
C ASP A 64 8.31 17.25 6.25
N GLY A 65 8.09 17.30 7.57
CA GLY A 65 7.74 18.52 8.29
C GLY A 65 8.97 19.19 8.89
N LYS A 66 8.80 20.42 9.39
CA LYS A 66 9.91 21.17 10.03
C LYS A 66 10.43 20.49 11.30
N GLU A 67 9.55 19.84 12.06
CA GLU A 67 9.87 19.20 13.35
C GLU A 67 9.68 17.68 13.32
N VAL A 68 8.68 17.20 12.57
CA VAL A 68 8.33 15.77 12.49
C VAL A 68 7.96 15.41 11.06
N SER A 69 8.50 14.31 10.55
CA SER A 69 8.04 13.69 9.30
C SER A 69 6.78 12.85 9.54
N THR A 70 5.79 12.98 8.66
CA THR A 70 4.52 12.24 8.74
C THR A 70 4.43 11.21 7.62
N VAL A 71 4.09 9.97 7.97
CA VAL A 71 3.71 8.94 6.99
C VAL A 71 2.22 9.07 6.71
N ARG A 72 1.86 9.40 5.46
CA ARG A 72 0.46 9.48 5.02
C ARG A 72 0.12 8.25 4.19
N ILE A 73 -0.75 7.40 4.73
CA ILE A 73 -1.32 6.27 3.98
C ILE A 73 -2.32 6.81 2.97
N LEU A 74 -2.14 6.45 1.70
CA LEU A 74 -2.99 6.89 0.61
C LEU A 74 -4.00 5.82 0.26
N HIS A 75 -3.53 4.58 0.09
CA HIS A 75 -4.39 3.45 -0.28
C HIS A 75 -3.92 2.13 0.31
N ILE A 76 -4.88 1.26 0.62
CA ILE A 76 -4.64 -0.15 0.95
C ILE A 76 -5.43 -0.95 -0.08
N ARG A 77 -4.73 -1.67 -0.95
CA ARG A 77 -5.32 -2.31 -2.12
C ARG A 77 -4.85 -3.72 -2.31
N HIS A 78 -5.69 -4.55 -2.92
CA HIS A 78 -5.29 -5.90 -3.28
C HIS A 78 -4.15 -5.86 -4.31
N ALA A 79 -3.13 -6.71 -4.16
CA ALA A 79 -1.92 -6.65 -4.99
C ALA A 79 -2.16 -6.94 -6.48
N ALA A 80 -3.25 -7.63 -6.80
CA ALA A 80 -3.68 -7.90 -8.17
C ALA A 80 -4.52 -6.76 -8.79
N GLN A 81 -4.86 -5.71 -8.04
CA GLN A 81 -5.52 -4.54 -8.62
C GLN A 81 -4.54 -3.74 -9.46
N GLN A 82 -5.07 -3.09 -10.51
CA GLN A 82 -4.33 -2.14 -11.32
C GLN A 82 -3.77 -0.99 -10.47
N THR A 83 -2.62 -0.52 -10.92
CA THR A 83 -1.87 0.62 -10.41
C THR A 83 -2.68 1.90 -10.51
N ILE A 84 -2.60 2.76 -9.50
CA ILE A 84 -3.41 3.99 -9.48
C ILE A 84 -2.77 5.02 -10.39
N GLY A 85 -3.50 5.56 -11.36
CA GLY A 85 -3.01 6.64 -12.21
C GLY A 85 -2.12 6.18 -13.36
N GLU A 86 -2.03 4.88 -13.61
CA GLU A 86 -1.48 4.36 -14.86
C GLU A 86 -2.34 4.87 -16.01
N ALA A 87 -1.73 5.61 -16.94
CA ALA A 87 -2.42 6.02 -18.15
C ALA A 87 -2.82 4.77 -18.94
N PRO A 88 -4.03 4.73 -19.55
CA PRO A 88 -4.35 3.64 -20.46
C PRO A 88 -3.30 3.61 -21.58
N ASP A 89 -2.75 2.42 -21.84
CA ASP A 89 -1.79 2.23 -22.92
C ASP A 89 -2.47 2.57 -24.25
N GLU A 90 -1.95 3.55 -24.99
CA GLU A 90 -2.46 3.91 -26.32
C GLU A 90 -2.26 2.76 -27.33
N SER A 91 -1.52 1.70 -26.98
CA SER A 91 -1.30 0.54 -27.85
C SER A 91 -2.51 -0.39 -28.04
N ASP A 92 -3.60 -0.22 -27.28
CA ASP A 92 -4.84 -0.99 -27.46
C ASP A 92 -5.82 -0.34 -28.46
N ALA A 93 -5.43 0.76 -29.10
CA ALA A 93 -6.15 1.42 -30.18
C ALA A 93 -5.49 1.12 -31.54
N THR A 94 -5.51 -0.13 -32.00
CA THR A 94 -5.30 -0.46 -33.42
C THR A 94 -6.16 -1.65 -33.83
#